data_AF-A0A1I2D288-F1
#
_entry.id   AF-A0A1I2D288-F1
#
_cell.length_a   1.000
_cell.length_b   1.000
_cell.length_c   1.000
_cell.angle_alpha   90.00
_cell.angle_beta   90.00
_cell.angle_gamma   90.00
#
_symmetry.space_group_name_H-M   'P 1'
#
loop_
_entity.id
_entity.type
_entity.pdbx_description
1 polymer ?
#
loop_
_entity_poly.entity_id
_entity_poly.type
_entity_poly.pdbx_seq_one_letter_code
_entity_poly.pdbx_strand_id
1 'polypeptide(L)'
;MDHKVEEFVKKLVDETDVQKEERDGLYNKWLNQVYRIRDEYLKQGKSLEDATHDAMETFEKEGKRRERLAQAIPVRKEWLVLLAGVGFLFTIGQYLYVLIGEKVALFHLLSNIVGHSVVLFLALYRPFLRQRKIWLSLALLFHVLLLIGNAAVHPAARGDHPLWFIGFGGMVLFNVILLYRTVLAYPKDSRTKTHRRILHLVNITLGLITGIPAVFVYWFMIAFGMPAQILFYFFVPLIGWILLYIAQVLLARRYPKAAVSSLALTVIMLGLLWWPWLAGYFQLEIGFGPFHE
;
A
#
# COMPACT_ATOMS: atom_id res chain seq x y z
N MET A 1 31.90 -20.67 -21.32
CA MET A 1 30.82 -19.69 -21.05
C MET A 1 31.46 -18.33 -20.93
N ASP A 2 30.81 -17.29 -21.45
CA ASP A 2 31.41 -15.96 -21.59
C ASP A 2 31.14 -15.14 -20.31
N HIS A 3 32.15 -15.05 -19.43
CA HIS A 3 32.03 -14.44 -18.10
C HIS A 3 31.50 -12.99 -18.16
N LYS A 4 31.80 -12.25 -19.23
CA LYS A 4 31.33 -10.87 -19.44
C LYS A 4 29.80 -10.79 -19.50
N VAL A 5 29.15 -11.76 -20.17
CA VAL A 5 27.69 -11.80 -20.32
C VAL A 5 27.01 -12.13 -19.00
N GLU A 6 27.56 -13.09 -18.25
CA GLU A 6 27.05 -13.47 -16.94
C GLU A 6 27.12 -12.31 -15.95
N GLU A 7 28.24 -11.60 -15.90
CA GLU A 7 28.43 -10.45 -15.03
C GLU A 7 27.51 -9.27 -15.40
N PHE A 8 27.34 -9.02 -16.71
CA PHE A 8 26.38 -8.02 -17.22
C PHE A 8 24.94 -8.34 -16.81
N VAL A 9 24.49 -9.58 -17.03
CA VAL A 9 23.12 -9.99 -16.67
C VAL A 9 22.93 -10.00 -15.16
N LYS A 10 23.94 -10.42 -14.40
CA LYS A 10 23.91 -10.38 -12.93
C LYS A 10 23.73 -8.96 -12.42
N LYS A 11 24.49 -8.00 -12.94
CA LYS A 11 24.35 -6.58 -12.62
C LYS A 11 22.94 -6.06 -12.94
N LEU A 12 22.40 -6.38 -14.11
CA LEU A 12 21.04 -5.99 -14.48
C LEU A 12 19.96 -6.60 -13.57
N VAL A 13 20.08 -7.89 -13.24
CA VAL A 13 19.16 -8.56 -12.30
C VAL A 13 19.29 -7.97 -10.90
N ASP A 14 20.50 -7.56 -10.50
CA ASP A 14 20.74 -6.89 -9.23
C ASP A 14 20.08 -5.51 -9.16
N GLU A 15 20.00 -4.80 -10.29
CA GLU A 15 19.32 -3.52 -10.44
C GLU A 15 17.78 -3.65 -10.54
N THR A 16 17.24 -4.84 -10.79
CA THR A 16 15.80 -5.06 -11.03
C THR A 16 15.05 -5.50 -9.76
N ASP A 17 13.83 -4.96 -9.56
CA ASP A 17 12.95 -5.25 -8.40
C ASP A 17 12.26 -6.62 -8.52
N VAL A 18 13.00 -7.68 -8.17
CA VAL A 18 12.58 -9.08 -8.29
C VAL A 18 12.83 -9.78 -6.96
N GLN A 19 11.89 -10.59 -6.49
CA GLN A 19 12.06 -11.34 -5.24
C GLN A 19 13.25 -12.30 -5.35
N LYS A 20 13.89 -12.60 -4.20
CA LYS A 20 15.08 -13.47 -4.15
C LYS A 20 14.82 -14.84 -4.79
N GLU A 21 13.61 -15.37 -4.69
CA GLU A 21 13.23 -16.65 -5.29
C GLU A 21 12.95 -16.57 -6.81
N GLU A 22 12.67 -15.38 -7.36
CA GLU A 22 12.42 -15.15 -8.78
C GLU A 22 13.68 -14.66 -9.53
N ARG A 23 14.71 -14.25 -8.79
CA ARG A 23 15.99 -13.79 -9.34
C ARG A 23 16.66 -14.82 -10.23
N ASP A 24 16.75 -16.06 -9.78
CA ASP A 24 17.46 -17.10 -10.54
C ASP A 24 16.74 -17.41 -11.85
N GLY A 25 15.40 -17.41 -11.82
CA GLY A 25 14.58 -17.56 -13.02
C GLY A 25 14.75 -16.39 -14.00
N LEU A 26 14.80 -15.16 -13.48
CA LEU A 26 15.01 -13.98 -14.31
C LEU A 26 16.42 -13.92 -14.89
N TYR A 27 17.43 -14.23 -14.07
CA TYR A 27 18.82 -14.35 -14.48
C TYR A 27 18.96 -15.32 -15.65
N ASN A 28 18.46 -16.56 -15.49
CA ASN A 28 18.52 -17.56 -16.56
C ASN A 28 17.77 -17.11 -17.83
N LYS A 29 16.60 -16.48 -17.66
CA LYS A 29 15.82 -15.97 -18.79
C LYS A 29 16.56 -14.88 -19.57
N TRP A 30 17.15 -13.91 -18.87
CA TRP A 30 17.87 -12.80 -19.47
C TRP A 30 19.17 -13.25 -20.08
N LEU A 31 19.89 -14.14 -19.40
CA LEU A 31 21.10 -14.79 -19.91
C LEU A 31 20.81 -15.50 -21.24
N ASN A 32 19.76 -16.32 -21.30
CA ASN A 32 19.34 -16.99 -22.52
C ASN A 32 18.95 -16.01 -23.64
N GLN A 33 18.34 -14.88 -23.30
CA GLN A 33 17.94 -13.89 -24.29
C GLN A 33 19.15 -13.13 -24.86
N VAL A 34 20.14 -12.77 -24.03
CA VAL A 34 21.39 -12.14 -24.50
C VAL A 34 22.16 -13.12 -25.40
N TYR A 35 22.28 -14.39 -25.00
CA TYR A 35 22.93 -15.40 -25.83
C TYR A 35 22.22 -15.60 -27.17
N ARG A 36 20.89 -15.60 -27.20
CA ARG A 36 20.14 -15.69 -28.46
C ARG A 36 20.44 -14.51 -29.40
N ILE A 37 20.48 -13.28 -28.88
CA ILE A 37 20.81 -12.09 -29.68
C ILE A 37 22.26 -12.18 -30.20
N ARG A 38 23.21 -12.63 -29.36
CA ARG A 38 24.60 -12.87 -29.77
C ARG A 38 24.68 -13.88 -30.92
N ASP A 39 23.96 -14.99 -30.81
CA ASP A 39 23.97 -16.04 -31.83
C ASP A 39 23.35 -15.56 -33.15
N GLU A 40 22.40 -14.62 -33.10
CA GLU A 40 21.89 -13.94 -34.30
C GLU A 40 22.94 -13.05 -34.96
N TYR A 41 23.74 -12.30 -34.18
CA TYR A 41 24.86 -11.51 -34.70
C TYR A 41 26.00 -12.36 -35.25
N LEU A 42 26.30 -13.51 -34.62
CA LEU A 42 27.26 -14.48 -35.15
C LEU A 42 26.82 -15.02 -36.52
N LYS A 43 25.53 -15.33 -36.70
CA LYS A 43 24.98 -15.76 -38.00
C LYS A 43 25.07 -14.68 -39.08
N GLN A 44 25.17 -13.41 -38.70
CA GLN A 44 25.38 -12.29 -39.62
C GLN A 44 26.86 -12.09 -39.99
N GLY A 45 27.76 -12.96 -39.51
CA GLY A 45 29.18 -12.94 -39.83
C GLY A 45 30.02 -12.04 -38.91
N LYS A 46 29.48 -11.58 -37.79
CA LYS A 46 30.27 -10.82 -36.80
C LYS A 46 31.23 -11.73 -36.03
N SER A 47 32.33 -11.15 -35.55
CA SER A 47 33.23 -11.82 -34.62
C SER A 47 32.51 -12.12 -33.30
N LEU A 48 32.99 -13.10 -32.54
CA LEU A 48 32.39 -13.45 -31.25
C LEU A 48 32.41 -12.26 -30.27
N GLU A 49 33.48 -11.48 -30.27
CA GLU A 49 33.63 -10.35 -29.37
C GLU A 49 32.67 -9.21 -29.74
N ASP A 50 32.57 -8.86 -31.03
CA ASP A 50 31.64 -7.85 -31.53
C ASP A 50 30.18 -8.28 -31.34
N ALA A 51 29.88 -9.55 -31.60
CA ALA A 51 28.54 -10.11 -31.41
C ALA A 51 28.12 -10.08 -29.93
N THR A 52 29.02 -10.38 -28.99
CA THR A 52 28.75 -10.31 -27.55
C THR A 52 28.50 -8.87 -27.12
N HIS A 53 29.36 -7.93 -27.53
CA HIS A 53 29.20 -6.51 -27.22
C HIS A 53 27.86 -5.96 -27.74
N ASP A 54 27.55 -6.21 -29.01
CA ASP A 54 26.34 -5.70 -29.63
C ASP A 54 25.09 -6.36 -29.08
N ALA A 55 25.16 -7.63 -28.65
CA ALA A 55 24.07 -8.30 -27.96
C ALA A 55 23.78 -7.67 -26.60
N MET A 56 24.82 -7.34 -25.82
CA MET A 56 24.67 -6.63 -24.55
C MET A 56 24.07 -5.23 -24.75
N GLU A 57 24.56 -4.46 -25.72
CA GLU A 57 24.06 -3.10 -25.99
C GLU A 57 22.61 -3.12 -26.51
N THR A 58 22.30 -4.06 -27.41
CA THR A 58 20.94 -4.25 -27.93
C THR A 58 20.01 -4.67 -26.80
N PHE A 59 20.43 -5.63 -25.96
CA PHE A 59 19.67 -6.06 -24.80
C PHE A 59 19.48 -4.94 -23.77
N GLU A 60 20.46 -4.04 -23.58
CA GLU A 60 20.30 -2.89 -22.70
C GLU A 60 19.32 -1.87 -23.27
N LYS A 61 19.36 -1.60 -24.58
CA LYS A 61 18.41 -0.71 -25.27
C LYS A 61 16.99 -1.27 -25.23
N GLU A 62 16.81 -2.56 -25.49
CA GLU A 62 15.54 -3.26 -25.34
C GLU A 62 15.12 -3.42 -23.88
N GLY A 63 16.09 -3.62 -23.00
CA GLY A 63 15.98 -3.78 -21.56
C GLY A 63 15.46 -2.51 -20.91
N LYS A 64 16.00 -1.34 -21.24
CA LYS A 64 15.47 -0.03 -20.84
C LYS A 64 14.05 0.21 -21.37
N ARG A 65 13.71 -0.31 -22.56
CA ARG A 65 12.33 -0.26 -23.09
C ARG A 65 11.40 -1.21 -22.33
N ARG A 66 11.86 -2.40 -21.96
CA ARG A 66 11.13 -3.38 -21.15
C ARG A 66 11.06 -3.00 -19.68
N GLU A 67 12.05 -2.32 -19.12
CA GLU A 67 12.05 -1.75 -17.79
C GLU A 67 11.02 -0.62 -17.71
N ARG A 68 10.89 0.23 -18.74
CA ARG A 68 9.75 1.16 -18.85
C ARG A 68 8.40 0.46 -18.95
N LEU A 69 8.35 -0.76 -19.48
CA LEU A 69 7.15 -1.61 -19.61
C LEU A 69 6.88 -2.49 -18.38
N ALA A 70 7.90 -2.83 -17.57
CA ALA A 70 7.80 -3.55 -16.31
C ALA A 70 7.59 -2.58 -15.13
N GLN A 71 8.14 -1.36 -15.27
CA GLN A 71 7.67 -0.12 -14.65
C GLN A 71 6.38 0.41 -15.30
N ALA A 72 5.62 -0.41 -16.04
CA ALA A 72 4.18 -0.24 -16.10
C ALA A 72 3.64 -0.58 -14.70
N ILE A 73 3.83 0.40 -13.83
CA ILE A 73 3.52 0.43 -12.42
C ILE A 73 2.09 -0.09 -12.23
N PRO A 74 1.81 -0.82 -11.15
CA PRO A 74 0.45 -1.26 -10.81
C PRO A 74 -0.60 -0.14 -10.82
N VAL A 75 -0.15 1.09 -10.59
CA VAL A 75 -0.89 2.34 -10.65
C VAL A 75 -0.12 3.30 -11.56
N ARG A 76 -0.75 3.80 -12.63
CA ARG A 76 -0.07 4.76 -13.51
C ARG A 76 0.26 6.04 -12.75
N LYS A 77 1.46 6.58 -12.93
CA LYS A 77 1.98 7.79 -12.24
C LYS A 77 0.98 8.94 -12.31
N GLU A 78 0.31 9.06 -13.45
CA GLU A 78 -0.68 10.09 -13.76
C GLU A 78 -1.84 10.07 -12.76
N TRP A 79 -2.27 8.90 -12.29
CA TRP A 79 -3.35 8.78 -11.30
C TRP A 79 -2.93 9.25 -9.90
N LEU A 80 -1.68 9.02 -9.51
CA LEU A 80 -1.15 9.50 -8.23
C LEU A 80 -0.97 11.02 -8.24
N VAL A 81 -0.46 11.55 -9.36
CA VAL A 81 -0.35 13.00 -9.58
C VAL A 81 -1.74 13.64 -9.60
N LEU A 82 -2.72 12.99 -10.25
CA LEU A 82 -4.11 13.44 -10.23
C LEU A 82 -4.69 13.45 -8.82
N LEU A 83 -4.50 12.38 -8.05
CA LEU A 83 -4.98 12.29 -6.65
C LEU A 83 -4.43 13.45 -5.82
N ALA A 84 -3.11 13.66 -5.86
CA ALA A 84 -2.48 14.74 -5.09
C ALA A 84 -2.90 16.12 -5.60
N GLY A 85 -2.95 16.34 -6.92
CA GLY A 85 -3.32 17.62 -7.52
C GLY A 85 -4.76 18.02 -7.20
N VAL A 86 -5.72 17.11 -7.42
CA VAL A 86 -7.13 17.34 -7.03
C VAL A 86 -7.24 17.50 -5.52
N GLY A 87 -6.47 16.74 -4.74
CA GLY A 87 -6.41 16.85 -3.29
C GLY A 87 -5.95 18.22 -2.80
N PHE A 88 -4.90 18.78 -3.40
CA PHE A 88 -4.44 20.13 -3.09
C PHE A 88 -5.50 21.17 -3.42
N LEU A 89 -6.12 21.11 -4.61
CA LEU A 89 -7.17 22.04 -5.00
C LEU A 89 -8.36 21.97 -4.05
N PHE A 90 -8.79 20.77 -3.67
CA PHE A 90 -9.87 20.57 -2.71
C PHE A 90 -9.51 21.13 -1.33
N THR A 91 -8.31 20.85 -0.82
CA THR A 91 -7.85 21.35 0.49
C THR A 91 -7.73 22.88 0.50
N ILE A 92 -7.21 23.49 -0.57
CA ILE A 92 -7.15 24.95 -0.73
C ILE A 92 -8.57 25.53 -0.78
N GLY A 93 -9.49 24.91 -1.53
CA GLY A 93 -10.88 25.31 -1.60
C GLY A 93 -11.57 25.28 -0.23
N GLN A 94 -11.37 24.21 0.54
CA GLN A 94 -11.84 24.11 1.93
C GLN A 94 -11.26 25.22 2.81
N TYR A 95 -9.94 25.45 2.71
CA TYR A 95 -9.27 26.50 3.48
C TYR A 95 -9.86 27.88 3.19
N LEU A 96 -10.04 28.23 1.90
CA LEU A 96 -10.62 29.50 1.50
C LEU A 96 -12.09 29.62 1.95
N TYR A 97 -12.87 28.54 1.82
CA TYR A 97 -14.26 28.51 2.28
C TYR A 97 -14.36 28.84 3.77
N VAL A 98 -13.56 28.19 4.61
CA VAL A 98 -13.59 28.44 6.06
C VAL A 98 -12.98 29.81 6.42
N LEU A 99 -11.88 30.19 5.78
CA LEU A 99 -11.23 31.48 6.03
C LEU A 99 -12.17 32.65 5.73
N ILE A 100 -12.94 32.57 4.63
CA ILE A 100 -13.87 33.62 4.22
C ILE A 100 -15.18 33.54 5.03
N GLY A 101 -15.73 32.34 5.17
CA GLY A 101 -17.04 32.13 5.80
C GLY A 101 -17.02 32.24 7.32
N GLU A 102 -16.08 31.56 7.97
CA GLU A 102 -16.01 31.45 9.43
C GLU A 102 -14.97 32.40 10.04
N LYS A 103 -14.08 32.98 9.21
CA LYS A 103 -12.98 33.88 9.66
C LYS A 103 -12.01 33.25 10.65
N VAL A 104 -11.88 31.92 10.61
CA VAL A 104 -10.96 31.14 11.45
C VAL A 104 -9.89 30.48 10.58
N ALA A 105 -8.63 30.57 11.02
CA ALA A 105 -7.54 29.83 10.40
C ALA A 105 -7.51 28.38 10.91
N LEU A 106 -7.68 27.42 10.00
CA LEU A 106 -7.70 26.00 10.35
C LEU A 106 -6.35 25.33 10.10
N PHE A 107 -5.50 25.31 11.13
CA PHE A 107 -4.21 24.60 11.07
C PHE A 107 -4.35 23.10 10.81
N HIS A 108 -5.49 22.49 11.15
CA HIS A 108 -5.74 21.07 10.91
C HIS A 108 -5.84 20.71 9.42
N LEU A 109 -6.02 21.68 8.51
CA LEU A 109 -5.95 21.45 7.05
C LEU A 109 -4.53 21.20 6.54
N LEU A 110 -3.49 21.60 7.31
CA LEU A 110 -2.10 21.32 6.97
C LEU A 110 -1.81 19.82 6.94
N SER A 111 -2.54 19.00 7.71
CA SER A 111 -2.37 17.55 7.70
C SER A 111 -2.69 16.95 6.33
N ASN A 112 -3.73 17.43 5.64
CA ASN A 112 -4.05 17.01 4.28
C ASN A 112 -2.96 17.41 3.29
N ILE A 113 -2.40 18.63 3.42
CA ILE A 113 -1.28 19.08 2.59
C ILE A 113 -0.08 18.14 2.74
N VAL A 114 0.23 17.68 3.96
CA VAL A 114 1.26 16.67 4.19
C VAL A 114 0.93 15.36 3.46
N GLY A 115 -0.30 14.86 3.57
CA GLY A 115 -0.75 13.65 2.87
C GLY A 115 -0.59 13.74 1.34
N HIS A 116 -1.09 14.83 0.74
CA HIS A 116 -0.95 15.09 -0.71
C HIS A 116 0.51 15.20 -1.13
N SER A 117 1.33 15.86 -0.32
CA SER A 117 2.77 16.06 -0.57
C SER A 117 3.52 14.73 -0.56
N VAL A 118 3.24 13.85 0.41
CA VAL A 118 3.88 12.54 0.50
C VAL A 118 3.51 11.67 -0.70
N VAL A 119 2.24 11.65 -1.11
CA VAL A 119 1.79 10.92 -2.30
C VAL A 119 2.45 11.48 -3.56
N LEU A 120 2.47 12.81 -3.73
CA LEU A 120 3.08 13.47 -4.88
C LEU A 120 4.59 13.20 -4.93
N PHE A 121 5.27 13.31 -3.80
CA PHE A 121 6.69 13.04 -3.69
C PHE A 121 7.03 11.62 -4.16
N LEU A 122 6.33 10.60 -3.66
CA LEU A 122 6.56 9.21 -4.09
C LEU A 122 6.06 8.90 -5.51
N ALA A 123 5.13 9.70 -6.04
CA ALA A 123 4.73 9.61 -7.45
C ALA A 123 5.83 10.11 -8.39
N LEU A 124 6.55 11.16 -7.99
CA LEU A 124 7.58 11.83 -8.81
C LEU A 124 8.99 11.27 -8.58
N TYR A 125 9.32 10.90 -7.34
CA TYR A 125 10.66 10.52 -6.93
C TYR A 125 11.00 9.08 -7.36
N ARG A 126 11.90 8.98 -8.35
CA ARG A 126 12.33 7.71 -8.94
C ARG A 126 13.30 6.88 -8.09
N PRO A 127 14.26 7.44 -7.31
CA PRO A 127 15.32 6.63 -6.68
C PRO A 127 14.85 5.54 -5.70
N PHE A 128 13.61 5.56 -5.19
CA PHE A 128 13.07 4.49 -4.33
C PHE A 128 12.61 3.23 -5.08
N LEU A 129 13.27 2.86 -6.18
CA LEU A 129 12.86 1.73 -7.05
C LEU A 129 12.73 0.41 -6.30
N ARG A 130 13.68 0.10 -5.40
CA ARG A 130 13.82 -1.21 -4.75
C ARG A 130 12.67 -1.59 -3.80
N GLN A 131 11.88 -0.63 -3.31
CA GLN A 131 10.75 -0.89 -2.40
C GLN A 131 9.53 0.00 -2.70
N ARG A 132 9.43 0.51 -3.94
CA ARG A 132 8.45 1.54 -4.30
C ARG A 132 7.02 1.14 -3.97
N LYS A 133 6.66 -0.13 -4.17
CA LYS A 133 5.32 -0.66 -3.86
C LYS A 133 4.95 -0.50 -2.39
N ILE A 134 5.89 -0.79 -1.48
CA ILE A 134 5.67 -0.71 -0.04
C ILE A 134 5.51 0.75 0.36
N TRP A 135 6.45 1.61 -0.04
CA TRP A 135 6.40 3.04 0.26
C TRP A 135 5.15 3.71 -0.28
N LEU A 136 4.76 3.39 -1.51
CA LEU A 136 3.54 3.94 -2.11
C LEU A 136 2.28 3.45 -1.38
N SER A 137 2.21 2.17 -1.00
CA SER A 137 1.08 1.63 -0.23
C SER A 137 0.99 2.29 1.15
N LEU A 138 2.13 2.47 1.83
CA LEU A 138 2.19 3.16 3.12
C LEU A 138 1.77 4.63 2.99
N ALA A 139 2.21 5.32 1.93
CA ALA A 139 1.81 6.71 1.69
C ALA A 139 0.32 6.85 1.40
N LEU A 140 -0.26 5.96 0.59
CA LEU A 140 -1.71 5.95 0.33
C LEU A 140 -2.51 5.67 1.60
N LEU A 141 -2.08 4.69 2.41
CA LEU A 141 -2.68 4.39 3.71
C LEU A 141 -2.57 5.58 4.67
N PHE A 142 -1.38 6.17 4.80
CA PHE A 142 -1.15 7.36 5.61
C PHE A 142 -2.03 8.53 5.15
N HIS A 143 -2.15 8.72 3.85
CA HIS A 143 -3.02 9.74 3.28
C HIS A 143 -4.50 9.50 3.61
N VAL A 144 -4.99 8.25 3.56
CA VAL A 144 -6.36 7.91 4.02
C VAL A 144 -6.56 8.26 5.50
N LEU A 145 -5.60 7.94 6.36
CA LEU A 145 -5.66 8.28 7.79
C LEU A 145 -5.76 9.79 8.01
N LEU A 146 -4.95 10.58 7.30
CA LEU A 146 -4.98 12.04 7.39
C LEU A 146 -6.31 12.62 6.90
N LEU A 147 -6.83 12.11 5.78
CA LEU A 147 -8.13 12.52 5.24
C LEU A 147 -9.26 12.26 6.25
N ILE A 148 -9.32 11.05 6.82
CA ILE A 148 -10.36 10.70 7.81
C ILE A 148 -10.19 11.53 9.08
N GLY A 149 -8.96 11.72 9.55
CA GLY A 149 -8.68 12.55 10.73
C GLY A 149 -9.10 14.01 10.54
N ASN A 150 -8.89 14.55 9.34
CA ASN A 150 -9.36 15.88 8.98
C ASN A 150 -10.89 15.95 8.95
N ALA A 151 -11.56 14.96 8.34
CA ALA A 151 -13.02 14.90 8.30
C ALA A 151 -13.66 14.85 9.70
N ALA A 152 -13.03 14.20 10.67
CA ALA A 152 -13.54 14.11 12.04
C ALA A 152 -13.63 15.48 12.75
N VAL A 153 -12.81 16.45 12.35
CA VAL A 153 -12.75 17.78 12.98
C VAL A 153 -13.29 18.91 12.11
N HIS A 154 -13.52 18.66 10.82
CA HIS A 154 -13.92 19.69 9.87
C HIS A 154 -15.40 20.09 10.07
N PRO A 155 -15.74 21.39 10.20
CA PRO A 155 -17.12 21.85 10.42
C PRO A 155 -18.10 21.34 9.37
N ALA A 156 -17.70 21.35 8.09
CA ALA A 156 -18.53 20.90 6.99
C ALA A 156 -18.89 19.39 7.01
N ALA A 157 -18.22 18.59 7.84
CA ALA A 157 -18.53 17.16 7.99
C ALA A 157 -19.80 16.89 8.82
N ARG A 158 -20.47 17.93 9.33
CA ARG A 158 -21.69 17.83 10.15
C ARG A 158 -22.98 17.56 9.37
N GLY A 159 -22.92 17.49 8.03
CA GLY A 159 -24.07 17.08 7.19
C GLY A 159 -24.56 18.16 6.22
N ASP A 160 -24.24 19.43 6.46
CA ASP A 160 -24.90 20.55 5.77
C ASP A 160 -24.31 20.88 4.39
N HIS A 161 -23.27 20.17 3.96
CA HIS A 161 -22.53 20.46 2.74
C HIS A 161 -22.40 19.23 1.84
N PRO A 162 -23.42 18.88 1.04
CA PRO A 162 -23.42 17.66 0.23
C PRO A 162 -22.26 17.61 -0.79
N LEU A 163 -21.87 18.75 -1.35
CA LEU A 163 -20.71 18.82 -2.27
C LEU A 163 -19.39 18.48 -1.57
N TRP A 164 -19.24 18.84 -0.30
CA TRP A 164 -18.06 18.48 0.49
C TRP A 164 -17.99 16.96 0.67
N PHE A 165 -19.11 16.31 1.01
CA PHE A 165 -19.17 14.84 1.14
C PHE A 165 -18.86 14.12 -0.16
N ILE A 166 -19.39 14.60 -1.29
CA ILE A 166 -19.12 14.02 -2.60
C ILE A 166 -17.64 14.16 -2.95
N GLY A 167 -17.06 15.36 -2.78
CA GLY A 167 -15.64 15.61 -3.07
C GLY A 167 -14.71 14.81 -2.15
N PHE A 168 -14.95 14.86 -0.85
CA PHE A 168 -14.19 14.13 0.16
C PHE A 168 -14.31 12.61 -0.03
N GLY A 169 -15.53 12.09 -0.14
CA GLY A 169 -15.80 10.67 -0.37
C GLY A 169 -15.18 10.18 -1.68
N GLY A 170 -15.24 10.99 -2.73
CA GLY A 170 -14.57 10.73 -4.00
C GLY A 170 -13.05 10.60 -3.87
N MET A 171 -12.41 11.50 -3.12
CA MET A 171 -10.95 11.43 -2.87
C MET A 171 -10.57 10.20 -2.03
N VAL A 172 -11.31 9.91 -0.95
CA VAL A 172 -11.06 8.73 -0.11
C VAL A 172 -11.21 7.46 -0.94
N LEU A 173 -12.31 7.35 -1.70
CA LEU A 173 -12.56 6.22 -2.58
C LEU A 173 -11.46 6.07 -3.63
N PHE A 174 -11.06 7.16 -4.29
CA PHE A 174 -10.02 7.14 -5.30
C PHE A 174 -8.67 6.72 -4.70
N ASN A 175 -8.31 7.23 -3.51
CA ASN A 175 -7.12 6.81 -2.77
C ASN A 175 -7.16 5.29 -2.46
N VAL A 176 -8.28 4.80 -1.92
CA VAL A 176 -8.47 3.36 -1.63
C VAL A 176 -8.36 2.50 -2.90
N ILE A 177 -8.92 2.94 -4.02
CA ILE A 177 -8.76 2.25 -5.32
C ILE A 177 -7.29 2.16 -5.71
N LEU A 178 -6.53 3.24 -5.58
CA LEU A 178 -5.10 3.27 -5.87
C LEU A 178 -4.30 2.39 -4.91
N LEU A 179 -4.69 2.34 -3.63
CA LEU A 179 -4.09 1.44 -2.64
C LEU A 179 -4.28 -0.02 -3.04
N TYR A 180 -5.50 -0.43 -3.39
CA TYR A 180 -5.77 -1.80 -3.86
C TYR A 180 -5.04 -2.12 -5.15
N ARG A 181 -5.01 -1.20 -6.12
CA ARG A 181 -4.26 -1.37 -7.36
C ARG A 181 -2.77 -1.55 -7.08
N THR A 182 -2.22 -0.78 -6.14
CA THR A 182 -0.81 -0.86 -5.74
C THR A 182 -0.51 -2.20 -5.08
N VAL A 183 -1.31 -2.64 -4.10
CA VAL A 183 -1.03 -3.86 -3.33
C VAL A 183 -1.34 -5.13 -4.13
N LEU A 184 -2.44 -5.17 -4.88
CA LEU A 184 -2.92 -6.38 -5.59
C LEU A 184 -2.21 -6.64 -6.94
N ALA A 185 -1.20 -5.84 -7.26
CA ALA A 185 -0.31 -6.10 -8.36
C ALA A 185 0.59 -7.31 -8.07
N TYR A 186 0.39 -8.36 -8.86
CA TYR A 186 1.22 -9.56 -8.85
C TYR A 186 1.59 -9.93 -10.28
N PRO A 187 2.80 -10.48 -10.51
CA PRO A 187 3.22 -11.04 -11.79
C PRO A 187 2.17 -12.00 -12.37
N LYS A 188 2.13 -12.15 -13.70
CA LYS A 188 1.04 -12.85 -14.40
C LYS A 188 0.93 -14.34 -14.04
N ASP A 189 1.97 -14.97 -13.49
CA ASP A 189 2.20 -16.40 -13.71
C ASP A 189 2.42 -17.27 -12.45
N SER A 190 1.67 -17.04 -11.36
CA SER A 190 1.74 -17.95 -10.19
C SER A 190 0.42 -18.66 -9.92
N ARG A 191 0.46 -19.99 -9.82
CA ARG A 191 -0.68 -20.86 -9.43
C ARG A 191 -1.28 -20.47 -8.06
N THR A 192 -0.52 -19.72 -7.25
CA THR A 192 -0.91 -19.21 -5.92
C THR A 192 -1.44 -17.77 -5.94
N LYS A 193 -1.50 -17.11 -7.11
CA LYS A 193 -1.86 -15.70 -7.26
C LYS A 193 -3.23 -15.35 -6.68
N THR A 194 -4.25 -16.16 -6.97
CA THR A 194 -5.62 -15.91 -6.51
C THR A 194 -5.70 -15.95 -4.99
N HIS A 195 -5.09 -16.94 -4.36
CA HIS A 195 -5.09 -17.09 -2.90
C HIS A 195 -4.38 -15.91 -2.22
N ARG A 196 -3.21 -15.52 -2.72
CA ARG A 196 -2.51 -14.33 -2.20
C ARG A 196 -3.35 -13.06 -2.35
N ARG A 197 -3.95 -12.84 -3.53
CA ARG A 197 -4.82 -11.67 -3.75
C ARG A 197 -5.98 -11.62 -2.76
N ILE A 198 -6.64 -12.75 -2.50
CA ILE A 198 -7.72 -12.84 -1.52
C ILE A 198 -7.19 -12.48 -0.12
N LEU A 199 -6.05 -13.05 0.29
CA LEU A 199 -5.44 -12.75 1.60
C LEU A 199 -5.15 -11.26 1.77
N HIS A 200 -4.53 -10.62 0.78
CA HIS A 200 -4.22 -9.20 0.83
C HIS A 200 -5.47 -8.32 0.78
N LEU A 201 -6.43 -8.66 -0.08
CA LEU A 201 -7.70 -7.94 -0.20
C LEU A 201 -8.45 -7.97 1.14
N VAL A 202 -8.62 -9.15 1.73
CA VAL A 202 -9.35 -9.32 3.00
C VAL A 202 -8.64 -8.61 4.14
N ASN A 203 -7.32 -8.79 4.30
CA ASN A 203 -6.59 -8.13 5.40
C ASN A 203 -6.59 -6.60 5.27
N ILE A 204 -6.42 -6.05 4.06
CA ILE A 204 -6.50 -4.59 3.87
C ILE A 204 -7.92 -4.09 4.14
N THR A 205 -8.94 -4.78 3.61
CA THR A 205 -10.35 -4.40 3.83
C THR A 205 -10.69 -4.39 5.30
N LEU A 206 -10.36 -5.48 6.02
CA LEU A 206 -10.61 -5.57 7.45
C LEU A 206 -9.80 -4.53 8.23
N GLY A 207 -8.51 -4.34 7.93
CA GLY A 207 -7.70 -3.32 8.58
C GLY A 207 -8.24 -1.89 8.39
N LEU A 208 -8.79 -1.57 7.21
CA LEU A 208 -9.42 -0.28 6.95
C LEU A 208 -10.76 -0.13 7.70
N ILE A 209 -11.59 -1.17 7.73
CA ILE A 209 -12.94 -1.12 8.33
C ILE A 209 -12.89 -1.22 9.86
N THR A 210 -11.97 -2.00 10.43
CA THR A 210 -11.89 -2.22 11.88
C THR A 210 -10.74 -1.45 12.51
N GLY A 211 -9.56 -1.49 11.89
CA GLY A 211 -8.34 -0.91 12.46
C GLY A 211 -8.39 0.62 12.53
N ILE A 212 -8.78 1.28 11.43
CA ILE A 212 -8.86 2.75 11.41
C ILE A 212 -9.87 3.26 12.44
N PRO A 213 -11.14 2.80 12.48
CA PRO A 213 -12.09 3.29 13.48
C PRO A 213 -11.65 2.96 14.91
N ALA A 214 -11.04 1.80 15.15
CA ALA A 214 -10.49 1.48 16.47
C ALA A 214 -9.46 2.52 16.92
N VAL A 215 -8.48 2.87 16.06
CA VAL A 215 -7.49 3.92 16.37
C VAL A 215 -8.18 5.21 16.83
N PHE A 216 -9.20 5.68 16.10
CA PHE A 216 -9.94 6.88 16.48
C PHE A 216 -10.63 6.76 17.83
N VAL A 217 -11.32 5.65 18.09
CA VAL A 217 -12.03 5.41 19.36
C VAL A 217 -11.05 5.42 20.53
N TYR A 218 -9.94 4.68 20.45
CA TYR A 218 -8.97 4.61 21.54
C TYR A 218 -8.29 5.96 21.79
N TRP A 219 -7.95 6.72 20.75
CA TRP A 219 -7.41 8.08 20.92
C TRP A 219 -8.41 9.04 21.53
N PHE A 220 -9.67 8.97 21.11
CA PHE A 220 -10.76 9.75 21.69
C PHE A 220 -10.93 9.44 23.17
N MET A 221 -10.94 8.16 23.56
CA MET A 221 -11.04 7.76 24.97
C MET A 221 -9.95 8.38 25.84
N ILE A 222 -8.69 8.37 25.38
CA ILE A 222 -7.56 8.99 26.09
C ILE A 222 -7.75 10.50 26.20
N ALA A 223 -8.20 11.15 25.12
CA ALA A 223 -8.49 12.58 25.13
C ALA A 223 -9.58 12.96 26.15
N PHE A 224 -10.48 12.03 26.47
CA PHE A 224 -11.54 12.17 27.48
C PHE A 224 -11.17 11.57 28.85
N GLY A 225 -9.88 11.42 29.13
CA GLY A 225 -9.38 11.09 30.47
C GLY A 225 -9.22 9.60 30.76
N MET A 226 -9.43 8.72 29.77
CA MET A 226 -9.08 7.31 29.97
C MET A 226 -7.57 7.12 30.12
N PRO A 227 -7.14 6.21 31.03
CA PRO A 227 -5.74 5.93 31.24
C PRO A 227 -5.08 5.37 29.97
N ALA A 228 -3.85 5.78 29.67
CA ALA A 228 -3.09 5.35 28.49
C ALA A 228 -2.91 3.81 28.41
N GLN A 229 -3.03 3.10 29.54
CA GLN A 229 -3.06 1.65 29.63
C GLN A 229 -4.14 1.01 28.74
N ILE A 230 -5.20 1.75 28.39
CA ILE A 230 -6.23 1.27 27.46
C ILE A 230 -5.65 0.90 26.08
N LEU A 231 -4.52 1.50 25.70
CA LEU A 231 -3.82 1.18 24.45
C LEU A 231 -3.31 -0.27 24.41
N PHE A 232 -3.16 -0.97 25.54
CA PHE A 232 -2.83 -2.40 25.52
C PHE A 232 -3.91 -3.24 24.83
N TYR A 233 -5.19 -2.91 25.04
CA TYR A 233 -6.32 -3.58 24.37
C TYR A 233 -6.37 -3.29 22.88
N PHE A 234 -5.75 -2.20 22.43
CA PHE A 234 -5.58 -1.87 21.01
C PHE A 234 -4.35 -2.54 20.41
N PHE A 235 -3.17 -2.37 21.01
CA PHE A 235 -1.91 -2.83 20.43
C PHE A 235 -1.74 -4.35 20.46
N VAL A 236 -2.22 -5.05 21.48
CA VAL A 236 -2.06 -6.50 21.57
C VAL A 236 -2.78 -7.21 20.41
N PRO A 237 -4.08 -6.98 20.15
CA PRO A 237 -4.75 -7.58 18.99
C PRO A 237 -4.19 -7.08 17.66
N LEU A 238 -3.75 -5.81 17.57
CA LEU A 238 -3.14 -5.28 16.35
C LEU A 238 -1.82 -5.98 16.01
N ILE A 239 -0.92 -6.15 17.00
CA ILE A 239 0.34 -6.87 16.82
C ILE A 239 0.05 -8.34 16.48
N GLY A 240 -0.90 -8.97 17.20
CA GLY A 240 -1.36 -10.33 16.90
C GLY A 240 -1.85 -10.48 15.46
N TRP A 241 -2.65 -9.53 14.98
CA TRP A 241 -3.12 -9.47 13.59
C TRP A 241 -1.98 -9.31 12.59
N ILE A 242 -1.01 -8.42 12.84
CA ILE A 242 0.16 -8.23 11.96
C ILE A 242 0.97 -9.53 11.87
N LEU A 243 1.25 -10.17 13.00
CA LEU A 243 2.00 -11.43 13.05
C LEU A 243 1.24 -12.56 12.33
N LEU A 244 -0.08 -12.66 12.55
CA LEU A 244 -0.94 -13.61 11.85
C LEU A 244 -0.92 -13.39 10.34
N TYR A 245 -0.99 -12.14 9.89
CA TYR A 245 -0.91 -11.81 8.48
C TYR A 245 0.46 -12.15 7.86
N ILE A 246 1.56 -11.90 8.58
CA ILE A 246 2.90 -12.35 8.14
C ILE A 246 2.91 -13.88 8.00
N ALA A 247 2.39 -14.60 8.99
CA ALA A 247 2.28 -16.06 8.95
C ALA A 247 1.40 -16.54 7.78
N GLN A 248 0.28 -15.87 7.50
CA GLN A 248 -0.59 -16.15 6.34
C GLN A 248 0.16 -16.03 5.01
N VAL A 249 0.94 -14.94 4.84
CA VAL A 249 1.71 -14.71 3.61
C VAL A 249 2.80 -15.76 3.44
N LEU A 250 3.48 -16.15 4.52
CA LEU A 250 4.48 -17.22 4.50
C LEU A 250 3.83 -18.59 4.23
N LEU A 251 2.71 -18.89 4.88
CA LEU A 251 1.97 -20.14 4.73
C LEU A 251 1.38 -20.30 3.33
N ALA A 252 0.89 -19.22 2.73
CA ALA A 252 0.33 -19.21 1.38
C ALA A 252 1.33 -19.65 0.29
N ARG A 253 2.63 -19.66 0.60
CA ARG A 253 3.67 -20.20 -0.29
C ARG A 253 3.57 -21.72 -0.42
N ARG A 254 3.30 -22.43 0.68
CA ARG A 254 3.35 -23.90 0.76
C ARG A 254 1.96 -24.54 0.87
N TYR A 255 1.04 -23.91 1.59
CA TYR A 255 -0.30 -24.41 1.88
C TYR A 255 -1.36 -23.32 1.65
N PRO A 256 -1.68 -22.96 0.39
CA PRO A 256 -2.54 -21.82 0.06
C PRO A 256 -3.97 -21.95 0.60
N LYS A 257 -4.52 -23.17 0.66
CA LYS A 257 -5.86 -23.41 1.23
C LYS A 257 -5.88 -23.13 2.74
N ALA A 258 -4.91 -23.67 3.48
CA ALA A 258 -4.79 -23.43 4.92
C ALA A 258 -4.59 -21.95 5.25
N ALA A 259 -3.79 -21.23 4.44
CA ALA A 259 -3.62 -19.79 4.58
C ALA A 259 -4.96 -19.04 4.43
N VAL A 260 -5.78 -19.36 3.43
CA VAL A 260 -7.12 -18.75 3.27
C VAL A 260 -8.06 -19.13 4.42
N SER A 261 -8.07 -20.38 4.88
CA SER A 261 -8.88 -20.80 6.03
C SER A 261 -8.56 -20.02 7.31
N SER A 262 -7.29 -19.63 7.49
CA SER A 262 -6.87 -18.83 8.65
C SER A 262 -7.41 -17.39 8.64
N LEU A 263 -8.09 -16.93 7.59
CA LEU A 263 -8.78 -15.63 7.59
C LEU A 263 -9.86 -15.53 8.67
N ALA A 264 -10.43 -16.65 9.11
CA ALA A 264 -11.34 -16.64 10.27
C ALA A 264 -10.63 -16.12 11.54
N LEU A 265 -9.35 -16.47 11.72
CA LEU A 265 -8.54 -15.96 12.84
C LEU A 265 -8.26 -14.47 12.71
N THR A 266 -8.13 -13.95 11.49
CA THR A 266 -8.01 -12.51 11.22
C THR A 266 -9.24 -11.76 11.71
N VAL A 267 -10.43 -12.25 11.40
CA VAL A 267 -11.70 -11.66 11.84
C VAL A 267 -11.80 -11.67 13.36
N ILE A 268 -11.44 -12.79 14.01
CA ILE A 268 -11.44 -12.89 15.48
C ILE A 268 -10.46 -11.88 16.08
N MET A 269 -9.20 -11.84 15.61
CA MET A 269 -8.18 -10.92 16.14
C MET A 269 -8.56 -9.46 15.99
N LEU A 270 -9.13 -9.08 14.85
CA LEU A 270 -9.61 -7.71 14.65
C LEU A 270 -10.91 -7.42 15.41
N GLY A 271 -11.76 -8.43 15.65
CA GLY A 271 -12.92 -8.32 16.52
C GLY A 271 -12.53 -8.05 17.98
N LEU A 272 -11.42 -8.63 18.45
CA LEU A 272 -10.89 -8.38 19.80
C LEU A 272 -10.49 -6.92 20.04
N LEU A 273 -10.22 -6.12 19.00
CA LEU A 273 -10.01 -4.67 19.14
C LEU A 273 -11.24 -3.97 19.75
N TRP A 274 -12.42 -4.54 19.58
CA TRP A 274 -13.69 -4.01 20.05
C TRP A 274 -14.17 -4.69 21.34
N TRP A 275 -13.37 -5.60 21.90
CA TRP A 275 -13.73 -6.36 23.09
C TRP A 275 -14.10 -5.49 24.31
N PRO A 276 -13.36 -4.41 24.64
CA PRO A 276 -13.74 -3.56 25.78
C PRO A 276 -15.15 -2.96 25.63
N TRP A 277 -15.55 -2.64 24.40
CA TRP A 277 -16.86 -2.08 24.10
C TRP A 277 -17.96 -3.14 24.19
N LEU A 278 -17.72 -4.32 23.59
CA LEU A 278 -18.64 -5.45 23.67
C LEU A 278 -18.85 -5.87 25.14
N ALA A 279 -17.77 -6.00 25.92
CA ALA A 279 -17.83 -6.36 27.32
C ALA A 279 -18.57 -5.33 28.18
N GLY A 280 -18.32 -4.04 27.96
CA GLY A 280 -19.05 -2.96 28.66
C GLY A 280 -20.53 -2.92 28.32
N TYR A 281 -20.89 -3.18 27.06
CA TYR A 281 -22.30 -3.29 26.63
C TYR A 281 -23.02 -4.44 27.35
N PHE A 282 -22.38 -5.61 27.44
CA PHE A 282 -22.95 -6.76 28.17
C PHE A 282 -23.07 -6.53 29.68
N GLN A 283 -22.17 -5.76 30.30
CA GLN A 283 -22.28 -5.41 31.72
C GLN A 283 -23.49 -4.49 31.99
N LEU A 284 -23.80 -3.57 31.08
CA LEU A 284 -24.95 -2.68 31.18
C LEU A 284 -26.28 -3.40 30.95
N GLU A 285 -26.34 -4.38 30.05
CA GLU A 285 -27.58 -5.12 29.76
C GLU A 285 -27.89 -6.24 30.78
N ILE A 286 -26.87 -6.83 31.41
CA ILE A 286 -27.07 -7.95 32.36
C ILE A 286 -27.38 -7.46 33.79
N GLY A 287 -27.41 -6.14 34.03
CA GLY A 287 -27.99 -5.60 35.27
C GLY A 287 -27.22 -6.00 36.52
N PHE A 288 -25.90 -5.83 36.54
CA PHE A 288 -25.25 -5.59 37.83
C PHE A 288 -25.59 -4.15 38.23
N GLY A 289 -26.61 -4.02 39.08
CA GLY A 289 -27.05 -2.76 39.67
C GLY A 289 -25.88 -1.99 40.29
N PRO A 290 -26.05 -0.68 40.52
CA PRO A 290 -24.97 0.17 40.99
C PRO A 290 -24.37 -0.41 42.26
N PHE A 291 -23.11 -0.83 42.20
CA PHE A 291 -22.26 -0.85 43.37
C PHE A 291 -22.06 0.62 43.75
N HIS A 292 -22.99 1.11 44.56
CA HIS A 292 -22.80 2.30 45.36
C HIS A 292 -21.63 2.05 46.31
N GLU A 293 -20.51 2.72 46.07
CA GLU A 293 -19.64 3.26 47.12
C GLU A 293 -19.33 4.71 46.80
#